data_AF-A0A839A3D8-F1
#
_entry.id   AF-A0A839A3D8-F1
#
_cell.length_a   1.000
_cell.length_b   1.000
_cell.length_c   1.000
_cell.angle_alpha   90.00
_cell.angle_beta   90.00
_cell.angle_gamma   90.00
#
_symmetry.space_group_name_H-M   'P 1'
#
loop_
_entity.id
_entity.type
_entity.pdbx_description
1 polymer ?
#
loop_
_entity_poly.entity_id
_entity_poly.type
_entity_poly.pdbx_seq_one_letter_code
_entity_poly.pdbx_strand_id
1 'polypeptide(L)'
;MTIDRRILKTKEAKRKALINLLDNNEIENISVTEIAQEADITRKTFYTYYDSYEKLIDELENDLIEMFEKPINKMEFSESTFNPQLIFETLTDLVRENLEFYQHFMLW
;
A
#
# COMPACT_ATOMS: atom_id res chain seq x y z
N MET A 1 -8.77 -10.58 19.07
CA MET A 1 -8.45 -9.21 19.52
C MET A 1 -9.10 -8.26 18.53
N THR A 2 -9.99 -7.38 18.98
CA THR A 2 -10.65 -6.37 18.13
C THR A 2 -9.63 -5.30 17.75
N ILE A 3 -9.15 -5.33 16.51
CA ILE A 3 -8.31 -4.26 15.95
C ILE A 3 -9.09 -2.95 16.05
N ASP A 4 -8.52 -1.95 16.71
CA ASP A 4 -9.19 -0.65 16.91
C ASP A 4 -9.37 0.03 15.55
N ARG A 5 -10.63 0.32 15.20
CA ARG A 5 -10.99 1.04 13.97
C ARG A 5 -10.27 2.39 13.83
N ARG A 6 -9.88 3.02 14.95
CA ARG A 6 -9.12 4.28 14.96
C ARG A 6 -7.71 4.08 14.43
N ILE A 7 -7.08 2.96 14.74
CA ILE A 7 -5.75 2.60 14.22
C ILE A 7 -5.84 2.42 12.70
N LEU A 8 -6.83 1.67 12.23
CA LEU A 8 -7.05 1.45 10.79
C LEU A 8 -7.26 2.78 10.04
N LYS A 9 -8.13 3.66 10.55
CA LYS A 9 -8.34 4.99 9.97
C LYS A 9 -7.07 5.84 9.92
N THR A 10 -6.24 5.73 10.95
CA THR A 10 -4.99 6.49 11.05
C THR A 10 -3.94 5.96 10.06
N LYS A 11 -3.89 4.64 9.86
CA LYS A 11 -3.03 4.02 8.84
C LYS A 11 -3.47 4.41 7.42
N GLU A 12 -4.76 4.34 7.13
CA GLU A 12 -5.33 4.78 5.85
C GLU A 12 -5.05 6.25 5.54
N ALA A 13 -5.20 7.15 6.53
CA ALA A 13 -4.90 8.57 6.35
C ALA A 13 -3.42 8.82 5.99
N LYS A 14 -2.49 8.12 6.65
CA LYS A 14 -1.05 8.21 6.36
C LYS A 14 -0.70 7.65 5.00
N ARG A 15 -1.30 6.51 4.62
CA ARG A 15 -1.15 5.89 3.29
C ARG A 15 -1.58 6.87 2.21
N LYS A 16 -2.79 7.41 2.32
CA LYS A 16 -3.33 8.38 1.35
C LYS A 16 -2.47 9.63 1.23
N ALA A 17 -1.98 10.14 2.36
CA ALA A 17 -1.10 11.30 2.36
C ALA A 17 0.21 11.04 1.60
N LEU A 18 0.84 9.90 1.83
CA LEU A 18 2.07 9.55 1.12
C LEU A 18 1.83 9.41 -0.40
N ILE A 19 0.73 8.77 -0.81
CA ILE A 19 0.36 8.63 -2.23
C ILE A 19 0.20 10.01 -2.88
N ASN A 20 -0.62 10.89 -2.29
CA ASN A 20 -0.84 12.24 -2.81
C ASN A 20 0.46 13.04 -2.94
N LEU A 21 1.41 12.82 -2.03
CA LEU A 21 2.72 13.49 -2.09
C LEU A 21 3.58 12.95 -3.23
N LEU A 22 3.51 11.64 -3.52
CA LEU A 22 4.21 10.99 -4.64
C LEU A 22 3.67 11.40 -6.01
N ASP A 23 2.45 11.92 -6.11
CA ASP A 23 1.90 12.46 -7.38
C ASP A 23 2.75 13.62 -7.92
N ASN A 24 3.39 14.38 -7.03
CA ASN A 24 4.02 15.66 -7.37
C ASN A 24 5.48 15.76 -6.91
N ASN A 25 5.98 14.81 -6.11
CA ASN A 25 7.30 14.90 -5.50
C ASN A 25 8.07 13.61 -5.64
N GLU A 26 9.38 13.74 -5.64
CA GLU A 26 10.25 12.59 -5.55
C GLU A 26 10.27 11.98 -4.15
N ILE A 27 10.33 10.65 -4.02
CA ILE A 27 10.25 9.99 -2.71
C ILE A 27 11.37 10.45 -1.76
N GLU A 28 12.57 10.70 -2.28
CA GLU A 28 13.69 11.21 -1.47
C GLU A 28 13.48 12.65 -0.98
N ASN A 29 12.52 13.37 -1.58
CA ASN A 29 12.17 14.74 -1.21
C ASN A 29 10.97 14.82 -0.25
N ILE A 30 10.30 13.70 0.05
CA ILE A 30 9.14 13.67 0.95
C ILE A 30 9.61 13.59 2.41
N SER A 31 9.19 14.55 3.24
CA SER A 31 9.47 14.54 4.68
C SER A 31 8.31 14.01 5.52
N VAL A 32 8.63 13.49 6.71
CA VAL A 32 7.63 13.13 7.74
C VAL A 32 6.71 14.32 8.10
N THR A 33 7.20 15.56 7.96
CA THR A 33 6.40 16.75 8.24
C THR A 33 5.30 16.92 7.20
N GLU A 34 5.62 16.77 5.92
CA GLU A 34 4.65 16.87 4.82
C GLU A 34 3.62 15.75 4.90
N ILE A 35 4.06 14.51 5.17
CA ILE A 35 3.14 13.37 5.35
C ILE A 35 2.19 13.63 6.53
N ALA A 36 2.70 14.12 7.65
CA ALA A 36 1.87 14.40 8.82
C ALA A 36 0.85 15.53 8.55
N GLN A 37 1.26 16.56 7.81
CA GLN A 37 0.38 17.67 7.41
C GLN A 37 -0.73 17.20 6.46
N GLU A 38 -0.37 16.46 5.40
CA GLU A 38 -1.32 15.95 4.41
C GLU A 38 -2.29 14.92 5.05
N ALA A 39 -1.84 14.13 6.02
CA ALA A 39 -2.68 13.17 6.74
C ALA A 39 -3.55 13.79 7.85
N ASP A 40 -3.46 15.11 8.10
CA ASP A 40 -4.11 15.81 9.21
C ASP A 40 -3.81 15.19 10.59
N ILE A 41 -2.52 14.92 10.85
CA ILE A 41 -2.03 14.37 12.11
C ILE A 41 -0.81 15.13 12.64
N THR A 42 -0.51 14.95 13.92
CA THR A 42 0.75 15.47 14.48
C THR A 42 1.93 14.56 14.09
N ARG A 43 3.14 15.13 13.99
CA ARG A 43 4.38 14.34 13.88
C ARG A 43 4.52 13.30 14.99
N LYS A 44 4.08 13.63 16.22
CA LYS A 44 4.06 12.69 17.34
C LYS A 44 3.16 11.48 17.06
N THR A 45 1.99 11.71 16.44
CA THR A 45 1.06 10.65 16.01
C THR A 45 1.63 9.81 14.86
N PHE A 46 2.44 10.41 13.98
CA PHE A 46 3.20 9.66 12.97
C PHE A 46 4.17 8.70 13.65
N TYR A 47 5.06 9.23 14.50
CA TYR A 47 6.09 8.49 15.22
C TYR A 47 5.57 7.49 16.27
N THR A 48 4.27 7.50 16.57
CA THR A 48 3.64 6.45 17.39
C THR A 48 3.61 5.10 16.66
N TYR A 49 3.67 5.10 15.33
CA TYR A 49 3.53 3.90 14.51
C TYR A 49 4.74 3.65 13.59
N TYR A 50 5.47 4.71 13.21
CA TYR A 50 6.56 4.61 12.25
C TYR A 50 7.76 5.41 12.72
N ASP A 51 8.93 4.78 12.78
CA ASP A 51 10.18 5.47 13.16
C ASP A 51 10.67 6.42 12.06
N SER A 52 10.26 6.18 10.82
CA SER A 52 10.63 6.96 9.64
C SER A 52 9.61 6.82 8.51
N TYR A 53 9.73 7.59 7.42
CA TYR A 53 8.81 7.47 6.28
C TYR A 53 9.09 6.19 5.47
N GLU A 54 10.34 5.73 5.46
CA GLU A 54 10.75 4.45 4.89
C GLU A 54 10.03 3.28 5.56
N LYS A 55 9.76 3.34 6.87
CA LYS A 55 8.96 2.30 7.56
C LYS A 55 7.49 2.30 7.16
N LEU A 56 6.94 3.46 6.79
CA LEU A 56 5.61 3.53 6.21
C LEU A 56 5.62 2.87 4.83
N ILE A 57 6.64 3.14 4.00
CA ILE A 57 6.85 2.51 2.69
C ILE A 57 6.96 0.99 2.81
N ASP A 58 7.81 0.49 3.71
CA ASP A 58 7.96 -0.96 3.96
C ASP A 58 6.60 -1.62 4.26
N GLU A 59 5.76 -0.99 5.09
CA GLU A 59 4.42 -1.52 5.40
C GLU A 59 3.54 -1.55 4.15
N LEU A 60 3.57 -0.49 3.34
CA LEU A 60 2.79 -0.41 2.12
C LEU A 60 3.20 -1.45 1.07
N GLU A 61 4.50 -1.70 0.91
CA GLU A 61 5.02 -2.74 0.02
C GLU A 61 4.62 -4.14 0.51
N ASN A 62 4.67 -4.39 1.81
CA ASN A 62 4.23 -5.67 2.38
C ASN A 62 2.73 -5.89 2.18
N ASP A 63 1.91 -4.86 2.41
CA ASP A 63 0.46 -4.92 2.16
C ASP A 63 0.17 -5.24 0.69
N LEU A 64 0.95 -4.65 -0.22
CA LEU A 64 0.88 -4.87 -1.65
C LEU A 64 1.22 -6.33 -1.99
N ILE A 65 2.33 -6.85 -1.48
CA ILE A 65 2.73 -8.24 -1.66
C ILE A 65 1.63 -9.18 -1.15
N GLU A 66 1.11 -8.96 0.06
CA GLU A 66 0.03 -9.77 0.63
C GLU A 66 -1.23 -9.75 -0.25
N MET A 67 -1.53 -8.62 -0.88
CA MET A 67 -2.68 -8.46 -1.75
C MET A 67 -2.57 -9.33 -3.01
N PHE A 68 -1.35 -9.50 -3.56
CA PHE A 68 -1.10 -10.42 -4.67
C PHE A 68 -0.98 -11.88 -4.24
N GLU A 69 -0.31 -12.15 -3.11
CA GLU A 69 -0.10 -13.51 -2.61
C GLU A 69 -1.42 -14.20 -2.24
N LYS A 70 -2.37 -13.51 -1.62
CA LYS A 70 -3.62 -14.14 -1.16
C LYS A 70 -4.44 -14.77 -2.29
N PRO A 71 -4.69 -14.09 -3.43
CA PRO A 71 -5.37 -14.69 -4.57
C PRO A 71 -4.54 -15.76 -5.25
N ILE A 72 -3.23 -15.53 -5.43
CA ILE A 72 -2.32 -16.50 -6.09
C ILE A 72 -2.25 -17.81 -5.29
N ASN A 73 -2.10 -17.73 -3.96
CA ASN A 73 -2.04 -18.92 -3.09
C ASN A 73 -3.36 -19.68 -3.01
N LYS A 74 -4.49 -19.05 -3.35
CA LYS A 74 -5.79 -19.71 -3.48
C LYS A 74 -5.96 -20.40 -4.83
N MET A 75 -5.13 -20.09 -5.83
CA MET A 75 -5.13 -20.81 -7.09
C MET A 75 -4.40 -22.13 -6.90
N GLU A 76 -5.11 -23.23 -7.12
CA GLU A 76 -4.48 -24.55 -7.18
C GLU A 76 -3.76 -24.71 -8.52
N PHE A 77 -2.44 -24.51 -8.49
CA PHE A 77 -1.56 -24.80 -9.62
C PHE A 77 -1.27 -26.30 -9.64
N SER A 78 -2.04 -27.06 -10.41
CA SER A 78 -1.67 -28.41 -10.83
C SER A 78 -1.39 -28.42 -12.33
N GLU A 79 -0.53 -29.33 -12.80
CA GLU A 79 -0.17 -29.43 -14.23
C GLU A 79 -1.39 -29.62 -15.14
N SER A 80 -2.51 -30.11 -14.62
CA SER A 80 -3.77 -30.31 -15.34
C SER A 80 -4.80 -29.19 -15.17
N THR A 81 -4.58 -28.24 -14.25
CA THR A 81 -5.51 -27.12 -13.95
C THR A 81 -4.91 -25.74 -14.22
N PHE A 82 -3.68 -25.65 -14.73
CA PHE A 82 -3.05 -24.38 -15.06
C PHE A 82 -3.87 -23.63 -16.12
N ASN A 83 -4.48 -22.52 -15.72
CA ASN A 83 -5.27 -21.65 -16.58
C ASN A 83 -4.65 -20.25 -16.61
N PRO A 84 -3.78 -19.97 -17.60
CA PRO A 84 -3.17 -18.65 -17.78
C PRO A 84 -4.18 -17.50 -17.83
N GLN A 85 -5.36 -17.75 -18.40
CA GLN A 85 -6.40 -16.74 -18.56
C GLN A 85 -6.96 -16.31 -17.21
N LEU A 86 -7.27 -17.27 -16.33
CA LEU A 86 -7.77 -17.01 -14.98
C LEU A 86 -6.74 -16.25 -14.12
N ILE A 87 -5.46 -16.59 -14.25
CA ILE A 87 -4.37 -15.88 -13.58
C ILE A 87 -4.32 -14.44 -14.08
N PHE A 88 -4.36 -14.26 -15.41
CA PHE A 88 -4.29 -12.95 -16.03
C PHE A 88 -5.48 -12.06 -15.65
N GLU A 89 -6.69 -12.61 -15.65
CA GLU A 89 -7.90 -11.91 -15.19
C GLU A 89 -7.79 -11.50 -13.72
N THR A 90 -7.37 -12.43 -12.85
CA THR A 90 -7.20 -12.14 -11.42
C THR A 90 -6.15 -11.07 -11.16
N LEU A 91 -4.99 -11.15 -11.82
CA LEU A 91 -3.93 -10.13 -11.70
C LEU A 91 -4.40 -8.78 -12.25
N THR A 92 -5.13 -8.78 -13.36
CA THR A 92 -5.66 -7.55 -13.98
C THR A 92 -6.68 -6.88 -13.08
N ASP A 93 -7.56 -7.66 -12.44
CA ASP A 93 -8.56 -7.13 -11.50
C ASP A 93 -7.89 -6.57 -10.24
N LEU A 94 -6.87 -7.25 -9.69
CA LEU A 94 -6.08 -6.77 -8.55
C LEU A 94 -5.38 -5.44 -8.83
N VAL A 95 -4.81 -5.30 -10.03
CA VAL A 95 -4.16 -4.06 -10.48
C VAL A 95 -5.19 -2.96 -10.70
N ARG A 96 -6.36 -3.28 -11.28
CA ARG A 96 -7.41 -2.30 -11.56
C ARG A 96 -8.00 -1.70 -10.28
N GLU A 97 -8.24 -2.52 -9.25
CA GLU A 97 -8.82 -2.07 -7.99
C GLU A 97 -7.91 -1.13 -7.20
N ASN A 98 -6.60 -1.14 -7.45
CA ASN A 98 -5.63 -0.32 -6.73
C ASN A 98 -4.73 0.47 -7.70
N LEU A 99 -5.22 0.77 -8.91
CA LEU A 99 -4.43 1.39 -9.99
C LEU A 99 -3.83 2.74 -9.57
N GLU A 100 -4.60 3.54 -8.82
CA GLU A 100 -4.13 4.81 -8.25
C GLU A 100 -2.91 4.59 -7.34
N PHE A 101 -2.86 3.49 -6.59
CA PHE A 101 -1.72 3.17 -5.74
C PHE A 101 -0.49 2.75 -6.56
N TYR A 102 -0.70 1.91 -7.58
CA TYR A 102 0.37 1.31 -8.37
C TYR A 102 1.06 2.26 -9.33
N GLN A 103 0.34 3.25 -9.86
CA GLN A 103 0.92 4.24 -10.78
C GLN A 103 2.05 5.04 -10.12
N HIS A 104 1.95 5.30 -8.82
CA HIS A 104 2.94 6.09 -8.11
C HIS A 104 4.11 5.29 -7.55
N PHE A 105 3.99 3.98 -7.37
CA PHE A 105 5.10 3.13 -6.91
C PHE A 105 5.97 2.57 -8.07
N MET A 106 5.40 2.40 -9.27
CA MET A 106 6.10 1.76 -10.42
C MET A 106 6.98 2.73 -11.24
N LEU A 107 7.02 4.02 -10.89
CA LEU A 107 7.81 5.06 -11.58
C LEU A 107 9.06 5.50 -10.80
N TRP A 108 9.42 4.74 -9.75
CA TRP A 108 10.56 4.95 -8.87
C TRP A 108 11.59 3.85 -9.06
#